data_AF-A0A3M6JZQ4-F1
#
_entry.id   AF-A0A3M6JZQ4-F1
#
_cell.length_a   1.000
_cell.length_b   1.000
_cell.length_c   1.000
_cell.angle_alpha   90.00
_cell.angle_beta   90.00
_cell.angle_gamma   90.00
#
_symmetry.space_group_name_H-M   'P 1'
#
loop_
_entity.id
_entity.type
_entity.pdbx_description
1 polymer ?
#
loop_
_entity_poly.entity_id
_entity_poly.type
_entity_poly.pdbx_seq_one_letter_code
_entity_poly.pdbx_strand_id
1 'polypeptide(L)'
;MDFMLEEELIDLMTFCLQNPDSPEISEKHTRITEIGRELYDDGGVDALENFFFVLKNRITEEIEKDPSPMRSLWNGLTDEWQY
;
A
#
# COMPACT_ATOMS: atom_id res chain seq x y z
N MET A 1 0.25 12.90 -9.69
CA MET A 1 0.54 11.84 -8.70
C MET A 1 1.50 12.45 -7.72
N ASP A 2 1.17 12.46 -6.42
CA ASP A 2 2.08 13.00 -5.41
C ASP A 2 3.25 12.01 -5.26
N PHE A 3 4.38 12.32 -5.89
CA PHE A 3 5.58 11.47 -5.89
C PHE A 3 6.03 11.15 -4.46
N MET A 4 5.75 12.04 -3.49
CA MET A 4 6.10 11.79 -2.09
C MET A 4 5.26 10.65 -1.47
N LEU A 5 3.96 10.58 -1.79
CA LEU A 5 3.08 9.52 -1.28
C LEU A 5 3.42 8.15 -1.89
N GLU A 6 3.78 8.12 -3.17
CA GLU A 6 4.19 6.87 -3.83
C GLU A 6 5.44 6.28 -3.18
N GLU A 7 6.50 7.08 -3.03
CA GLU A 7 7.75 6.64 -2.39
C GLU A 7 7.53 6.25 -0.93
N GLU A 8 6.75 7.03 -0.16
CA GLU A 8 6.40 6.68 1.21
C GLU A 8 5.72 5.31 1.27
N LEU A 9 4.77 5.05 0.37
CA LEU A 9 4.02 3.80 0.36
C LEU A 9 4.90 2.61 -0.06
N ILE A 10 5.83 2.81 -1.00
CA ILE A 10 6.86 1.82 -1.36
C ILE A 10 7.71 1.47 -0.14
N ASP A 11 8.23 2.47 0.57
CA ASP A 11 9.08 2.29 1.74
C ASP A 11 8.35 1.53 2.86
N LEU A 12 7.10 1.92 3.14
CA LEU A 12 6.27 1.29 4.16
C LEU A 12 5.98 -0.18 3.83
N MET A 13 5.55 -0.47 2.61
CA MET A 13 5.25 -1.84 2.19
C MET A 13 6.50 -2.72 2.14
N THR A 14 7.61 -2.18 1.62
CA THR A 14 8.93 -2.83 1.62
C THR A 14 9.37 -3.18 3.05
N PHE A 15 9.25 -2.23 3.99
CA PHE A 15 9.59 -2.47 5.39
C PHE A 15 8.76 -3.62 5.98
N CYS A 16 7.43 -3.61 5.79
CA CYS A 16 6.55 -4.65 6.31
C CYS A 16 6.86 -6.02 5.72
N LEU A 17 7.15 -6.09 4.42
CA LEU A 17 7.51 -7.32 3.73
C LEU A 17 8.88 -7.86 4.17
N GLN A 18 9.85 -6.98 4.42
CA GLN A 18 11.19 -7.37 4.84
C GLN A 18 11.29 -7.72 6.32
N ASN A 19 10.45 -7.12 7.16
CA ASN A 19 10.53 -7.24 8.62
C ASN A 19 9.19 -7.68 9.22
N PRO A 20 8.67 -8.89 8.90
CA PRO A 20 7.33 -9.34 9.27
C PRO A 20 7.10 -9.58 10.78
N ASP A 21 8.17 -9.57 11.58
CA ASP A 21 8.10 -9.70 13.05
C ASP A 21 8.46 -8.39 13.77
N SER A 22 8.62 -7.28 13.04
CA SER A 22 8.97 -6.00 13.64
C SER A 22 7.84 -5.48 14.55
N PRO A 23 8.16 -4.95 15.75
CA PRO A 23 7.16 -4.32 16.60
C PRO A 23 6.52 -3.08 15.95
N GLU A 24 7.14 -2.50 14.92
CA GLU A 24 6.66 -1.31 14.22
C GLU A 24 5.62 -1.64 13.13
N ILE A 25 5.41 -2.90 12.76
CA ILE A 25 4.48 -3.27 11.66
C ILE A 25 3.10 -2.69 11.86
N SER A 26 2.57 -2.74 13.09
CA SER A 26 1.22 -2.25 13.37
C SER A 26 1.10 -0.77 13.03
N GLU A 27 2.11 0.03 13.36
CA GLU A 27 2.15 1.47 13.06
C GLU A 27 2.26 1.71 11.55
N LYS A 28 3.11 0.92 10.87
CA LYS A 28 3.27 1.00 9.41
C LYS A 28 2.00 0.63 8.67
N HIS A 29 1.28 -0.41 9.11
CA HIS A 29 -0.03 -0.77 8.56
C HIS A 29 -1.05 0.36 8.75
N THR A 30 -1.07 1.01 9.90
CA THR A 30 -1.94 2.19 10.13
C THR A 30 -1.65 3.27 9.10
N ARG A 31 -0.38 3.64 8.89
CA ARG A 31 -0.01 4.67 7.90
C ARG A 31 -0.36 4.24 6.46
N ILE A 32 -0.14 2.97 6.10
CA ILE A 32 -0.53 2.43 4.78
C ILE A 32 -2.05 2.56 4.57
N THR A 33 -2.85 2.26 5.61
CA THR A 33 -4.31 2.41 5.54
C THR A 33 -4.72 3.88 5.39
N GLU A 34 -4.07 4.81 6.10
CA GLU A 34 -4.33 6.25 5.97
C GLU A 34 -4.02 6.76 4.56
N ILE A 35 -2.86 6.41 4.00
CA ILE A 35 -2.50 6.78 2.62
C ILE A 35 -3.51 6.20 1.63
N GLY A 36 -3.92 4.94 1.79
CA GLY A 36 -4.96 4.34 0.94
C GLY A 36 -6.28 5.13 0.99
N ARG A 37 -6.66 5.63 2.16
CA ARG A 37 -7.82 6.50 2.29
C ARG A 37 -7.64 7.84 1.58
N GLU A 38 -6.48 8.49 1.74
CA GLU A 38 -6.16 9.74 1.02
C GLU A 38 -6.25 9.55 -0.51
N LEU A 39 -5.68 8.45 -1.03
CA LEU A 39 -5.75 8.10 -2.44
C LEU A 39 -7.19 7.85 -2.92
N TYR A 40 -7.98 7.14 -2.11
CA TYR A 40 -9.37 6.88 -2.41
C TYR A 40 -10.21 8.17 -2.39
N ASP A 41 -10.00 9.05 -1.43
CA ASP A 41 -10.72 10.32 -1.33
C ASP A 41 -10.41 11.25 -2.53
N ASP A 42 -9.20 11.16 -3.09
CA ASP A 42 -8.77 11.97 -4.26
C ASP A 42 -9.20 11.39 -5.61
N GLY A 43 -9.27 10.07 -5.76
CA GLY A 43 -9.49 9.44 -7.08
C GLY A 43 -10.17 8.07 -7.06
N GLY A 44 -10.78 7.69 -5.94
CA GLY A 44 -11.58 6.48 -5.78
C GLY A 44 -10.79 5.19 -5.96
N VAL A 45 -11.50 4.14 -6.38
CA VAL A 45 -10.93 2.80 -6.64
C VAL A 45 -9.87 2.85 -7.73
N ASP A 46 -10.07 3.67 -8.76
CA ASP A 46 -9.12 3.81 -9.87
C ASP A 46 -7.76 4.33 -9.39
N ALA A 47 -7.74 5.28 -8.46
CA ALA A 47 -6.49 5.75 -7.86
C ALA A 47 -5.79 4.63 -7.08
N LEU A 48 -6.53 3.89 -6.25
CA LEU A 48 -5.98 2.75 -5.50
C LEU A 48 -5.39 1.66 -6.41
N GLU A 49 -6.10 1.26 -7.46
CA GLU A 49 -5.63 0.26 -8.44
C GLU A 49 -4.37 0.75 -9.17
N ASN A 50 -4.37 1.99 -9.66
CA ASN A 50 -3.25 2.57 -10.39
C ASN A 50 -1.99 2.66 -9.51
N PHE A 51 -2.14 3.13 -8.28
CA PHE A 51 -1.03 3.18 -7.32
C PHE A 51 -0.54 1.78 -6.99
N PHE A 52 -1.44 0.85 -6.64
CA PHE A 52 -1.05 -0.51 -6.28
C PHE A 52 -0.30 -1.22 -7.41
N PHE A 53 -0.68 -1.00 -8.67
CA PHE A 53 0.04 -1.52 -9.82
C PHE A 53 1.51 -1.05 -9.87
N VAL A 54 1.75 0.23 -9.63
CA VAL A 54 3.12 0.81 -9.60
C VAL A 54 3.91 0.22 -8.43
N LEU A 55 3.33 0.21 -7.22
CA LEU A 55 3.96 -0.38 -6.03
C LEU A 55 4.35 -1.84 -6.26
N LYS A 56 3.42 -2.63 -6.82
CA LYS A 56 3.64 -4.05 -7.07
C LYS A 56 4.82 -4.28 -7.99
N ASN A 57 4.89 -3.57 -9.11
CA ASN A 57 5.99 -3.74 -10.06
C ASN A 57 7.32 -3.36 -9.38
N ARG A 58 7.37 -2.19 -8.73
CA ARG A 58 8.60 -1.69 -8.13
C ARG A 58 9.10 -2.54 -6.96
N ILE A 59 8.24 -2.90 -6.02
CA ILE A 59 8.60 -3.76 -4.88
C ILE A 59 9.02 -5.16 -5.36
N THR A 60 8.32 -5.72 -6.34
CA THR A 60 8.69 -7.03 -6.91
C THR A 60 10.06 -6.96 -7.58
N GLU A 61 10.37 -5.88 -8.32
CA GLU A 61 11.67 -5.68 -8.96
C GLU A 61 12.80 -5.39 -7.96
N GLU A 62 12.53 -4.64 -6.90
CA GLU A 62 13.54 -4.20 -5.94
C GLU A 62 13.90 -5.26 -4.89
N ILE A 63 12.92 -6.03 -4.41
CA ILE A 63 13.11 -6.96 -3.28
C ILE A 63 12.57 -8.38 -3.52
N GLU A 64 12.09 -8.68 -4.73
CA GLU A 64 11.56 -10.01 -5.12
C GLU A 64 10.41 -10.52 -4.22
N LYS A 65 9.64 -9.62 -3.61
CA LYS A 65 8.47 -9.95 -2.77
C LYS A 65 7.17 -9.41 -3.37
N ASP A 66 6.08 -10.11 -3.10
CA ASP A 66 4.74 -9.73 -3.56
C ASP A 66 3.98 -8.92 -2.50
N PRO A 67 3.65 -7.64 -2.75
CA PRO A 67 2.85 -6.82 -1.83
C PRO A 67 1.34 -7.09 -1.90
N SER A 68 0.87 -8.01 -2.77
CA SER A 68 -0.58 -8.31 -2.93
C SER A 68 -1.35 -8.56 -1.63
N PRO A 69 -0.80 -9.24 -0.59
CA PRO A 69 -1.51 -9.40 0.68
C PRO A 69 -1.87 -8.09 1.40
N MET A 70 -1.09 -7.03 1.17
CA MET A 70 -1.27 -5.73 1.83
C MET A 70 -2.46 -4.95 1.28
N ARG A 71 -3.02 -5.35 0.12
CA ARG A 71 -4.26 -4.76 -0.42
C ARG A 71 -5.43 -4.85 0.56
N SER A 72 -5.45 -5.90 1.38
CA SER A 72 -6.48 -6.11 2.41
C SER A 72 -6.51 -4.99 3.46
N LEU A 73 -5.42 -4.23 3.63
CA LEU A 73 -5.35 -3.07 4.53
C LEU A 73 -6.28 -1.92 4.12
N TRP A 74 -6.77 -1.94 2.88
CA TRP A 74 -7.71 -0.95 2.35
C TRP A 74 -9.14 -1.51 2.22
N ASN A 75 -9.39 -2.73 2.68
CA ASN A 75 -10.75 -3.24 2.80
C ASN A 75 -11.56 -2.37 3.77
N GLY A 76 -12.83 -2.14 3.43
CA GLY A 76 -13.73 -1.29 4.21
C GLY A 76 -13.69 0.20 3.85
N LEU A 77 -12.83 0.63 2.91
CA LEU A 77 -12.95 1.95 2.29
C LEU A 77 -14.17 2.03 1.36
N THR A 78 -14.45 0.96 0.61
CA THR A 78 -15.60 0.83 -0.29
C THR A 78 -15.99 -0.64 -0.46
N ASP A 79 -17.25 -0.91 -0.81
CA ASP A 79 -17.75 -2.25 -1.14
C ASP A 79 -17.09 -2.83 -2.40
N GLU A 80 -16.49 -1.99 -3.24
CA GLU A 80 -15.80 -2.39 -4.47
C GLU A 80 -14.40 -2.97 -4.24
N TRP A 81 -13.81 -2.75 -3.06
CA TRP A 81 -12.45 -3.19 -2.73
C TRP A 81 -12.48 -4.37 -1.75
N GLN A 82 -12.32 -5.59 -2.27
CA GLN A 82 -12.51 -6.83 -1.51
C GLN A 82 -11.36 -7.82 -1.80
N TYR A 83 -10.22 -7.63 -1.12
CA TYR A 83 -9.00 -8.43 -1.30
C TYR A 83 -8.62 -9.26 -0.07
#